data_AF-A0A1T5A8R3-F1
#
_entry.id   AF-A0A1T5A8R3-F1
#
_cell.length_a   1.000
_cell.length_b   1.000
_cell.length_c   1.000
_cell.angle_alpha   90.00
_cell.angle_beta   90.00
_cell.angle_gamma   90.00
#
_symmetry.space_group_name_H-M   'P 1'
#
loop_
_entity.id
_entity.type
_entity.pdbx_description
1 polymer ?
#
loop_
_entity_poly.entity_id
_entity_poly.type
_entity_poly.pdbx_seq_one_letter_code
_entity_poly.pdbx_strand_id
1 'polypeptide(L)'
;MKNRKFYIIILGIILAVIGCSFILNNTASQEKLKIKAFYPEAQKIKLVKDIADDTFVSLNLPAVKRAYEVDGVIKAFVVSCVGYVGPIEVLAALDDESDELKGIEILNHNETVGYAEHVEENWFLERFKGIGANKYLNLVVLDKEKPEDIIQVTGATVSSQAVVNAVNAAIGAYQYKVRGIEMEKVPDVVSQEIWENDVNSFVINWDGGSQRIDTKKLKDFEQLDMSVVLINTTGTKTPMKVKGPSLRTILEKQGLDLSKFEGVGITGRDGYYTMIDREKLEANEVILVWEVDGKELKEEEKPVRVALPNEMGPYWVKMVSSIDLYEQISPKEVDKVYMFDALTGDIEPYYYEYYGSKDKSIEIGKILNKFDFVDEKGFFTMAASDGLIKNETISIVRQRYFIKVDGENAPMNIAPNFKLGMNVKEMTHFSTTKDAVIFPKSMEKVVRTKEIQGQQGLFLEDVLITSGMIWEEDIALNVVNIDGSEILLDLKELSNYYITYKDKNVYLFHKDTQLMENVLRIEKR
;
A
#
# COMPACT_ATOMS: atom_id res chain seq x y z
N MET A 1 16.42 47.49 -40.80
CA MET A 1 17.30 47.22 -39.62
C MET A 1 16.56 46.84 -38.33
N LYS A 2 15.31 47.26 -38.10
CA LYS A 2 14.53 46.95 -36.86
C LYS A 2 14.26 45.44 -36.66
N ASN A 3 13.88 44.72 -37.70
CA ASN A 3 13.50 43.30 -37.59
C ASN A 3 14.70 42.39 -37.29
N ARG A 4 15.91 42.73 -37.76
CA ARG A 4 17.12 41.93 -37.51
C ARG A 4 17.51 41.92 -36.03
N LYS A 5 17.31 43.03 -35.30
CA LYS A 5 17.53 43.10 -33.85
C LYS A 5 16.50 42.28 -33.07
N PHE A 6 15.24 42.26 -33.53
CA PHE A 6 14.18 41.46 -32.92
C PHE A 6 14.45 39.95 -33.01
N TYR A 7 14.87 39.45 -34.18
CA TYR A 7 15.25 38.04 -34.33
C TYR A 7 16.49 37.64 -33.53
N ILE A 8 17.47 38.54 -33.36
CA ILE A 8 18.65 38.28 -32.51
C ILE A 8 18.26 38.16 -31.04
N ILE A 9 17.33 38.98 -30.55
CA ILE A 9 16.84 38.91 -29.17
C ILE A 9 16.05 37.62 -28.95
N ILE A 10 15.17 37.23 -29.87
CA ILE A 10 14.42 35.97 -29.79
C ILE A 10 15.36 34.76 -29.81
N LEU A 11 16.37 34.76 -30.69
CA LEU A 11 17.37 33.70 -30.74
C LEU A 11 18.16 33.61 -29.43
N GLY A 12 18.52 34.75 -28.82
CA GLY A 12 19.16 34.80 -27.51
C GLY A 12 18.28 34.22 -26.40
N ILE A 13 16.97 34.51 -26.41
CA ILE A 13 16.01 33.94 -25.45
C ILE A 13 15.85 32.44 -25.67
N ILE A 14 15.74 31.97 -26.91
CA ILE A 14 15.65 30.53 -27.23
C ILE A 14 16.92 29.80 -26.80
N LEU A 15 18.10 30.36 -27.06
CA LEU A 15 19.37 29.79 -26.59
C LEU A 15 19.49 29.79 -25.06
N ALA A 16 18.96 30.81 -24.38
CA ALA A 16 18.90 30.85 -22.92
C ALA A 16 17.92 29.82 -22.35
N VAL A 17 16.76 29.62 -22.98
CA VAL A 17 15.77 28.61 -22.59
C VAL A 17 16.31 27.21 -22.82
N ILE A 18 16.93 26.94 -23.99
CA ILE A 18 17.58 25.66 -24.29
C ILE A 18 18.76 25.43 -23.34
N GLY A 19 19.57 26.46 -23.06
CA GLY A 19 20.66 26.39 -22.10
C GLY A 19 20.19 26.09 -20.68
N CYS A 20 19.14 26.77 -20.20
CA CYS A 20 18.49 26.48 -18.92
C CYS A 20 17.93 25.06 -18.89
N SER A 21 17.25 24.63 -19.95
CA SER A 21 16.67 23.28 -20.04
C SER A 21 17.76 22.19 -20.06
N PHE A 22 18.89 22.44 -20.72
CA PHE A 22 20.05 21.55 -20.74
C PHE A 22 20.77 21.51 -19.39
N ILE A 23 20.86 22.64 -18.67
CA ILE A 23 21.38 22.67 -17.30
C ILE A 23 20.44 21.92 -16.34
N LEU A 24 19.12 22.10 -16.49
CA LEU A 24 18.12 21.43 -15.66
C LEU A 24 18.03 19.92 -15.94
N ASN A 25 18.26 19.46 -17.18
CA ASN A 25 18.22 18.04 -17.54
C ASN A 25 19.60 17.36 -17.50
N ASN A 26 20.69 18.07 -17.18
CA ASN A 26 21.99 17.43 -17.03
C ASN A 26 22.10 16.82 -15.62
N THR A 27 22.23 15.49 -15.55
CA THR A 27 22.35 14.70 -14.31
C THR A 27 23.38 15.29 -13.34
N ALA A 28 24.55 15.72 -13.84
CA ALA A 28 25.59 16.30 -13.00
C ALA A 28 25.21 17.65 -12.39
N SER A 29 24.27 18.38 -12.99
CA SER A 29 23.75 19.64 -12.43
C SER A 29 22.71 19.39 -11.35
N GLN A 30 21.85 18.39 -11.51
CA GLN A 30 20.89 17.96 -10.49
C GLN A 30 21.59 17.37 -9.26
N GLU A 31 22.58 16.50 -9.46
CA GLU A 31 23.39 15.94 -8.37
C GLU A 31 24.08 17.06 -7.57
N LYS A 32 24.62 18.10 -8.22
CA LYS A 32 25.21 19.26 -7.54
C LYS A 32 24.21 20.05 -6.70
N LEU A 33 22.96 20.17 -7.15
CA LEU A 33 21.90 20.84 -6.38
C LEU A 33 21.58 20.06 -5.10
N LYS A 34 21.45 18.73 -5.21
CA LYS A 34 21.23 17.83 -4.08
C LYS A 34 22.41 17.86 -3.09
N ILE A 35 23.65 17.81 -3.59
CA ILE A 35 24.86 17.98 -2.77
C ILE A 35 24.85 19.31 -2.03
N LYS A 36 24.42 20.40 -2.68
CA LYS A 36 24.34 21.72 -2.03
C LYS A 36 23.33 21.76 -0.88
N ALA A 37 22.30 20.91 -0.88
CA ALA A 37 21.39 20.79 0.27
C ALA A 37 22.09 20.23 1.51
N PHE A 38 23.05 19.30 1.34
CA PHE A 38 23.88 18.78 2.44
C PHE A 38 25.03 19.72 2.85
N TYR A 39 25.46 20.60 1.93
CA TYR A 39 26.52 21.59 2.14
C TYR A 39 26.08 23.00 1.69
N PRO A 40 25.19 23.69 2.44
CA PRO A 40 24.67 25.01 2.05
C PRO A 40 25.76 26.07 1.86
N GLU A 41 26.81 25.98 2.69
CA GLU A 41 27.95 26.90 2.70
C GLU A 41 29.04 26.55 1.67
N ALA A 42 28.84 25.52 0.85
CA ALA A 42 29.83 25.08 -0.12
C ALA A 42 30.13 26.17 -1.16
N GLN A 43 31.40 26.55 -1.25
CA GLN A 43 31.85 27.55 -2.24
C GLN A 43 32.06 26.91 -3.61
N LYS A 44 32.52 25.65 -3.65
CA LYS A 44 32.88 24.96 -4.87
C LYS A 44 32.56 23.47 -4.81
N ILE A 45 31.78 23.00 -5.77
CA ILE A 45 31.46 21.58 -5.97
C ILE A 45 31.98 21.13 -7.35
N LYS A 46 32.91 20.16 -7.36
CA LYS A 46 33.49 19.59 -8.59
C LYS A 46 33.26 18.09 -8.67
N LEU A 47 32.93 17.59 -9.86
CA LEU A 47 32.90 16.16 -10.15
C LEU A 47 34.33 15.64 -10.29
N VAL A 48 34.64 14.53 -9.62
CA VAL A 48 35.86 13.74 -9.78
C VAL A 48 35.65 12.77 -10.94
N LYS A 49 36.33 12.99 -12.07
CA LYS A 49 36.02 12.31 -13.33
C LYS A 49 36.40 10.84 -13.39
N ASP A 50 37.40 10.43 -12.62
CA ASP A 50 38.05 9.12 -12.78
C ASP A 50 37.98 8.27 -11.50
N ILE A 51 37.01 8.55 -10.61
CA ILE A 51 36.90 7.80 -9.34
C ILE A 51 36.59 6.33 -9.56
N ALA A 52 35.76 6.01 -10.56
CA ALA A 52 35.38 4.64 -10.90
C ALA A 52 36.51 3.88 -11.61
N ASP A 53 37.48 4.61 -12.18
CA ASP A 53 38.64 4.03 -12.86
C ASP A 53 39.84 3.82 -11.90
N ASP A 54 39.74 4.30 -10.66
CA ASP A 54 40.74 4.04 -9.64
C ASP A 54 40.85 2.53 -9.35
N THR A 55 42.08 2.02 -9.28
CA THR A 55 42.34 0.58 -9.15
C THR A 55 41.75 -0.03 -7.89
N PHE A 56 41.84 0.67 -6.74
CA PHE A 56 41.27 0.15 -5.49
C PHE A 56 39.74 0.22 -5.53
N VAL A 57 39.18 1.37 -5.96
CA VAL A 57 37.74 1.60 -6.02
C VAL A 57 37.07 0.61 -6.99
N SER A 58 37.61 0.43 -8.20
CA SER A 58 37.05 -0.48 -9.19
C SER A 58 37.04 -1.95 -8.75
N LEU A 59 38.08 -2.41 -8.05
CA LEU A 59 38.19 -3.81 -7.62
C LEU A 59 37.40 -4.13 -6.35
N ASN A 60 37.37 -3.20 -5.40
CA ASN A 60 36.83 -3.42 -4.05
C ASN A 60 35.50 -2.71 -3.79
N LEU A 61 35.18 -1.65 -4.55
CA LEU A 61 33.99 -0.82 -4.36
C LEU A 61 33.28 -0.54 -5.71
N PRO A 62 32.96 -1.57 -6.52
CA PRO A 62 32.47 -1.43 -7.90
C PRO A 62 31.14 -0.68 -8.04
N ALA A 63 30.41 -0.52 -6.94
CA ALA A 63 29.18 0.25 -6.87
C ALA A 63 29.40 1.77 -7.03
N VAL A 64 30.60 2.28 -6.70
CA VAL A 64 30.91 3.71 -6.73
C VAL A 64 30.99 4.19 -8.16
N LYS A 65 30.04 5.04 -8.57
CA LYS A 65 29.96 5.55 -9.94
C LYS A 65 30.59 6.93 -10.08
N ARG A 66 30.33 7.82 -9.12
CA ARG A 66 30.77 9.22 -9.15
C ARG A 66 31.15 9.70 -7.76
N ALA A 67 32.03 10.68 -7.70
CA ALA A 67 32.41 11.34 -6.47
C ALA A 67 32.56 12.85 -6.70
N TYR A 68 32.34 13.61 -5.64
CA TYR A 68 32.31 15.05 -5.68
C TYR A 68 33.23 15.63 -4.62
N GLU A 69 34.12 16.51 -5.08
CA GLU A 69 34.94 17.37 -4.25
C GLU A 69 34.11 18.60 -3.86
N VAL A 70 33.94 18.81 -2.56
CA VAL A 70 33.28 19.96 -1.95
C VAL A 70 34.34 20.72 -1.17
N ASP A 71 34.65 21.94 -1.61
CA ASP A 71 35.66 22.83 -1.04
C ASP A 71 37.05 22.19 -0.87
N GLY A 72 37.42 21.31 -1.82
CA GLY A 72 38.74 20.68 -1.86
C GLY A 72 38.80 19.28 -1.25
N VAL A 73 37.70 18.79 -0.65
CA VAL A 73 37.63 17.45 -0.04
C VAL A 73 36.59 16.59 -0.76
N ILE A 74 36.95 15.34 -1.07
CA ILE A 74 36.02 14.39 -1.69
C ILE A 74 35.09 13.83 -0.60
N LYS A 75 33.85 14.30 -0.54
CA LYS A 75 32.92 13.96 0.55
C LYS A 75 31.46 13.74 0.12
N ALA A 76 31.22 13.60 -1.17
CA ALA A 76 29.92 13.16 -1.67
C ALA A 76 30.11 12.11 -2.76
N PHE A 77 29.37 11.02 -2.68
CA PHE A 77 29.52 9.86 -3.55
C PHE A 77 28.17 9.44 -4.10
N VAL A 78 28.12 9.16 -5.41
CA VAL A 78 26.97 8.52 -6.04
C VAL A 78 27.33 7.06 -6.29
N VAL A 79 26.53 6.19 -5.68
CA VAL A 79 26.77 4.76 -5.62
C VAL A 79 25.53 4.03 -6.14
N SER A 80 25.72 3.02 -6.96
CA SER A 80 24.64 2.23 -7.55
C SER A 80 24.79 0.76 -7.18
N CYS A 81 23.86 0.26 -6.37
CA CYS A 81 23.78 -1.15 -6.00
C CYS A 81 22.51 -1.78 -6.57
N VAL A 82 22.54 -3.06 -6.88
CA VAL A 82 21.38 -3.80 -7.41
C VAL A 82 20.50 -4.27 -6.25
N GLY A 83 19.28 -3.72 -6.19
CA GLY A 83 18.19 -4.09 -5.29
C GLY A 83 17.31 -5.21 -5.88
N TYR A 84 16.06 -5.30 -5.41
CA TYR A 84 15.17 -6.44 -5.70
C TYR A 84 14.67 -6.51 -7.14
N VAL A 85 14.39 -5.37 -7.77
CA VAL A 85 13.99 -5.33 -9.20
C VAL A 85 15.12 -4.82 -10.09
N GLY A 86 15.96 -3.93 -9.56
CA GLY A 86 16.99 -3.28 -10.35
C GLY A 86 17.88 -2.35 -9.53
N PRO A 87 18.68 -1.50 -10.20
CA PRO A 87 19.63 -0.63 -9.51
C PRO A 87 18.92 0.42 -8.66
N ILE A 88 19.51 0.70 -7.50
CA ILE A 88 19.20 1.82 -6.61
C ILE A 88 20.44 2.73 -6.60
N GLU A 89 20.29 3.96 -7.10
CA GLU A 89 21.33 4.99 -7.04
C GLU A 89 21.13 5.85 -5.78
N VAL A 90 22.16 5.88 -4.93
CA VAL A 90 22.18 6.62 -3.68
C VAL A 90 23.27 7.69 -3.74
N LEU A 91 22.92 8.92 -3.35
CA LEU A 91 23.87 9.97 -3.02
C LEU A 91 24.15 9.90 -1.51
N ALA A 92 25.40 9.63 -1.13
CA ALA A 92 25.85 9.69 0.26
C ALA A 92 26.74 10.91 0.49
N ALA A 93 26.44 11.68 1.54
CA ALA A 93 27.18 12.87 1.94
C ALA A 93 27.88 12.63 3.29
N LEU A 94 29.17 12.96 3.38
CA LEU A 94 30.00 12.76 4.58
C LEU A 94 30.55 14.08 5.11
N ASP A 95 30.73 14.15 6.42
CA ASP A 95 31.36 15.26 7.10
C ASP A 95 32.83 14.96 7.33
N ASP A 96 33.72 15.82 6.82
CA ASP A 96 35.16 15.63 6.94
C ASP A 96 35.75 16.11 8.28
N GLU A 97 34.99 16.85 9.07
CA GLU A 97 35.39 17.27 10.42
C GLU A 97 34.99 16.23 11.46
N SER A 98 33.75 15.73 11.43
CA SER A 98 33.27 14.72 12.39
C SER A 98 33.51 13.28 11.96
N ASP A 99 33.88 13.03 10.71
CA ASP A 99 34.06 11.68 10.13
C ASP A 99 32.76 10.86 10.18
N GLU A 100 31.62 11.52 9.93
CA GLU A 100 30.27 10.94 10.02
C GLU A 100 29.48 11.13 8.71
N LEU A 101 28.45 10.32 8.51
CA LEU A 101 27.46 10.53 7.46
C LEU A 101 26.60 11.76 7.78
N LYS A 102 26.57 12.76 6.88
CA LYS A 102 25.61 13.87 6.97
C LYS A 102 24.19 13.43 6.59
N GLY A 103 24.09 12.39 5.77
CA GLY A 103 22.83 11.83 5.30
C GLY A 103 22.98 11.20 3.92
N ILE A 104 21.88 10.66 3.43
CA ILE A 104 21.78 10.03 2.12
C ILE A 104 20.54 10.53 1.40
N GLU A 105 20.53 10.39 0.08
CA GLU A 105 19.36 10.67 -0.76
C GLU A 105 19.27 9.62 -1.87
N ILE A 106 18.07 9.09 -2.12
CA ILE A 106 17.81 8.24 -3.28
C ILE A 106 17.72 9.13 -4.52
N LEU A 107 18.56 8.87 -5.52
CA LEU A 107 18.57 9.62 -6.78
C LEU A 107 17.64 9.02 -7.81
N ASN A 108 17.65 7.69 -7.89
CA ASN A 108 16.88 6.90 -8.85
C ASN A 108 16.81 5.46 -8.36
N HIS A 109 15.72 4.75 -8.65
CA HIS A 109 15.61 3.34 -8.36
C HIS A 109 14.58 2.69 -9.31
N ASN A 110 14.68 1.38 -9.51
CA ASN A 110 13.74 0.60 -10.33
C ASN A 110 12.92 -0.39 -9.47
N GLU A 111 12.57 -0.05 -8.23
CA GLU A 111 11.93 -0.98 -7.29
C GLU A 111 10.42 -1.15 -7.48
N THR A 112 9.87 -2.21 -6.90
CA THR A 112 8.43 -2.52 -6.90
C THR A 112 7.61 -1.39 -6.26
N VAL A 113 6.51 -1.01 -6.92
CA VAL A 113 5.53 -0.01 -6.42
C VAL A 113 5.01 -0.43 -5.05
N GLY A 114 5.12 0.45 -4.04
CA GLY A 114 4.81 0.20 -2.63
C GLY A 114 6.06 0.05 -1.74
N TYR A 115 7.06 -0.72 -2.17
CA TYR A 115 8.34 -0.81 -1.44
C TYR A 115 9.29 0.35 -1.78
N ALA A 116 9.20 0.83 -3.03
CA ALA A 116 9.82 2.05 -3.51
C ALA A 116 9.57 3.25 -2.58
N GLU A 117 8.31 3.45 -2.18
CA GLU A 117 7.89 4.59 -1.37
C GLU A 117 8.58 4.53 0.00
N HIS A 118 8.70 3.34 0.60
CA HIS A 118 9.31 3.19 1.92
C HIS A 118 10.83 3.40 1.98
N VAL A 119 11.57 3.06 0.91
CA VAL A 119 13.03 3.30 0.87
C VAL A 119 13.38 4.76 0.55
N GLU A 120 12.43 5.53 0.02
CA GLU A 120 12.56 6.98 -0.20
C GLU A 120 12.07 7.83 0.98
N GLU A 121 11.34 7.23 1.93
CA GLU A 121 10.75 7.96 3.06
C GLU A 121 11.80 8.44 4.08
N ASN A 122 11.59 9.65 4.59
CA ASN A 122 12.49 10.29 5.56
C ASN A 122 12.76 9.44 6.81
N TRP A 123 11.79 8.63 7.26
CA TRP A 123 11.97 7.79 8.45
C TRP A 123 13.06 6.73 8.27
N PHE A 124 13.30 6.29 7.02
CA PHE A 124 14.36 5.35 6.68
C PHE A 124 15.67 6.09 6.40
N LEU A 125 15.62 7.15 5.58
CA LEU A 125 16.81 7.93 5.18
C LEU A 125 17.50 8.62 6.36
N GLU A 126 16.76 9.16 7.34
CA GLU A 126 17.34 9.83 8.51
C GLU A 126 18.09 8.85 9.43
N ARG A 127 17.91 7.52 9.28
CA ARG A 127 18.65 6.52 10.07
C ARG A 127 20.14 6.50 9.76
N PHE A 128 20.55 7.01 8.60
CA PHE A 128 21.94 7.06 8.16
C PHE A 128 22.70 8.29 8.69
N LYS A 129 21.99 9.28 9.24
CA LYS A 129 22.58 10.55 9.65
C LYS A 129 23.32 10.45 10.99
N GLY A 130 24.49 11.07 11.06
CA GLY A 130 25.33 11.11 12.25
C GLY A 130 25.99 9.79 12.60
N ILE A 131 25.98 8.79 11.70
CA ILE A 131 26.71 7.54 11.93
C ILE A 131 28.16 7.71 11.48
N GLY A 132 29.10 7.31 12.34
CA GLY A 132 30.53 7.35 12.06
C GLY A 132 30.92 6.52 10.84
N ALA A 133 31.72 7.11 9.95
CA ALA A 133 32.24 6.50 8.72
C ALA A 133 33.53 5.69 8.95
N ASN A 134 33.87 5.40 10.21
CA ASN A 134 35.03 4.59 10.58
C ASN A 134 34.76 3.08 10.54
N LYS A 135 33.51 2.67 10.34
CA LYS A 135 33.07 1.28 10.20
C LYS A 135 31.97 1.18 9.14
N TYR A 136 31.74 -0.04 8.66
CA TYR A 136 30.56 -0.34 7.86
C TYR A 136 29.32 -0.51 8.72
N LEU A 137 28.19 -0.18 8.10
CA LEU A 137 26.84 -0.31 8.61
C LEU A 137 26.33 -1.75 8.48
N ASN A 138 25.50 -2.18 9.42
CA ASN A 138 24.83 -3.48 9.38
C ASN A 138 23.33 -3.29 9.17
N LEU A 139 22.71 -4.16 8.37
CA LEU A 139 21.25 -4.22 8.30
C LEU A 139 20.72 -5.13 9.41
N VAL A 140 19.73 -4.66 10.17
CA VAL A 140 19.06 -5.41 11.25
C VAL A 140 17.55 -5.39 11.06
N VAL A 141 16.86 -6.36 11.66
CA VAL A 141 15.42 -6.59 11.38
C VAL A 141 14.52 -5.67 12.19
N LEU A 142 14.70 -5.60 13.51
CA LEU A 142 13.79 -4.93 14.43
C LEU A 142 14.49 -3.90 15.30
N ASP A 143 15.58 -4.31 15.96
CA ASP A 143 16.22 -3.51 16.98
C ASP A 143 17.64 -3.11 16.62
N LYS A 144 17.95 -1.86 16.93
CA LYS A 144 19.29 -1.28 16.83
C LYS A 144 20.06 -1.64 18.10
N GLU A 145 21.01 -2.56 18.01
CA GLU A 145 21.87 -2.93 19.14
C GLU A 145 23.16 -2.11 19.16
N LYS A 146 23.67 -1.76 17.97
CA LYS A 146 24.92 -1.02 17.78
C LYS A 146 24.68 0.29 17.03
N PRO A 147 25.54 1.31 17.22
CA PRO A 147 25.43 2.58 16.49
C PRO A 147 25.39 2.43 14.96
N GLU A 148 26.11 1.45 14.42
CA GLU A 148 26.20 1.12 12.99
C GLU A 148 25.01 0.32 12.44
N ASP A 149 24.06 -0.10 13.28
CA ASP A 149 22.92 -0.88 12.83
C ASP A 149 21.84 0.03 12.22
N ILE A 150 21.35 -0.40 11.07
CA ILE A 150 20.26 0.19 10.29
C ILE A 150 19.11 -0.79 10.27
N ILE A 151 18.02 -0.44 10.93
CA ILE A 151 16.81 -1.26 10.90
C ILE A 151 16.22 -1.21 9.48
N GLN A 152 15.92 -2.37 8.91
CA GLN A 152 15.39 -2.51 7.55
C GLN A 152 13.97 -1.99 7.39
N VAL A 153 13.55 -1.84 6.14
CA VAL A 153 12.14 -1.67 5.78
C VAL A 153 11.45 -3.05 5.79
N THR A 154 10.36 -3.17 6.54
CA THR A 154 9.55 -4.40 6.60
C THR A 154 9.09 -4.80 5.20
N GLY A 155 9.36 -6.05 4.81
CA GLY A 155 9.00 -6.57 3.49
C GLY A 155 9.91 -6.14 2.34
N ALA A 156 10.93 -5.31 2.57
CA ALA A 156 11.89 -4.85 1.57
C ALA A 156 13.35 -5.11 2.00
N THR A 157 13.63 -6.34 2.40
CA THR A 157 14.95 -6.77 2.92
C THR A 157 16.06 -6.53 1.88
N VAL A 158 15.84 -6.98 0.64
CA VAL A 158 16.84 -6.87 -0.44
C VAL A 158 17.09 -5.41 -0.82
N SER A 159 16.04 -4.61 -0.96
CA SER A 159 16.13 -3.17 -1.24
C SER A 159 16.85 -2.42 -0.12
N SER A 160 16.51 -2.71 1.14
CA SER A 160 17.17 -2.11 2.31
C SER A 160 18.65 -2.46 2.35
N GLN A 161 19.01 -3.72 2.07
CA GLN A 161 20.40 -4.16 2.01
C GLN A 161 21.17 -3.49 0.87
N ALA A 162 20.53 -3.29 -0.30
CA ALA A 162 21.16 -2.60 -1.41
C ALA A 162 21.50 -1.13 -1.06
N VAL A 163 20.62 -0.44 -0.34
CA VAL A 163 20.90 0.92 0.17
C VAL A 163 22.05 0.89 1.17
N VAL A 164 22.05 -0.03 2.14
CA VAL A 164 23.15 -0.17 3.11
C VAL A 164 24.49 -0.47 2.42
N ASN A 165 24.51 -1.35 1.42
CA ASN A 165 25.70 -1.64 0.63
C ASN A 165 26.18 -0.41 -0.14
N ALA A 166 25.27 0.37 -0.72
CA ALA A 166 25.62 1.60 -1.43
C ALA A 166 26.29 2.62 -0.49
N VAL A 167 25.76 2.77 0.74
CA VAL A 167 26.35 3.65 1.75
C VAL A 167 27.70 3.12 2.23
N ASN A 168 27.83 1.82 2.48
CA ASN A 168 29.11 1.21 2.85
C ASN A 168 30.17 1.38 1.77
N ALA A 169 29.81 1.25 0.49
CA ALA A 169 30.74 1.51 -0.61
C ALA A 169 31.16 2.99 -0.68
N ALA A 170 30.26 3.93 -0.36
CA ALA A 170 30.60 5.35 -0.23
C ALA A 170 31.57 5.59 0.94
N ILE A 171 31.31 4.99 2.11
CA ILE A 171 32.20 5.03 3.28
C ILE A 171 33.59 4.50 2.91
N GLY A 172 33.66 3.33 2.28
CA GLY A 172 34.94 2.73 1.86
C GLY A 172 35.72 3.63 0.91
N ALA A 173 35.04 4.26 -0.05
CA ALA A 173 35.67 5.18 -1.00
C ALA A 173 36.16 6.47 -0.32
N TYR A 174 35.37 6.99 0.62
CA TYR A 174 35.75 8.13 1.44
C TYR A 174 37.00 7.83 2.30
N GLN A 175 36.99 6.72 3.04
CA GLN A 175 38.11 6.32 3.88
C GLN A 175 39.38 6.10 3.07
N TYR A 176 39.27 5.50 1.89
CA TYR A 176 40.42 5.34 1.00
C TYR A 176 40.92 6.70 0.45
N LYS A 177 40.04 7.54 -0.08
CA LYS A 177 40.45 8.78 -0.77
C LYS A 177 40.84 9.92 0.15
N VAL A 178 40.25 9.99 1.34
CA VAL A 178 40.42 11.11 2.27
C VAL A 178 41.33 10.72 3.44
N ARG A 179 41.24 9.46 3.91
CA ARG A 179 42.01 8.98 5.06
C ARG A 179 43.16 8.03 4.70
N GLY A 180 43.21 7.53 3.45
CA GLY A 180 44.21 6.55 3.03
C GLY A 180 44.01 5.16 3.64
N ILE A 181 42.80 4.85 4.10
CA ILE A 181 42.46 3.58 4.75
C ILE A 181 41.76 2.68 3.75
N GLU A 182 42.35 1.52 3.47
CA GLU A 182 41.72 0.49 2.64
C GLU A 182 40.77 -0.36 3.50
N MET A 183 39.47 -0.27 3.21
CA MET A 183 38.44 -1.08 3.87
C MET A 183 38.12 -2.36 3.07
N GLU A 184 37.39 -3.28 3.70
CA GLU A 184 36.96 -4.53 3.05
C GLU A 184 36.08 -4.27 1.81
N LYS A 185 36.09 -5.22 0.88
CA LYS A 185 35.32 -5.16 -0.36
C LYS A 185 33.81 -5.10 -0.09
N VAL A 186 33.12 -4.21 -0.79
CA VAL A 186 31.65 -4.10 -0.78
C VAL A 186 31.12 -4.41 -2.18
N PRO A 187 30.37 -5.52 -2.37
CA PRO A 187 29.77 -5.86 -3.65
C PRO A 187 28.72 -4.83 -4.10
N ASP A 188 28.54 -4.70 -5.41
CA ASP A 188 27.47 -3.90 -6.02
C ASP A 188 26.13 -4.66 -6.15
N VAL A 189 26.10 -5.93 -5.75
CA VAL A 189 24.90 -6.78 -5.74
C VAL A 189 24.68 -7.36 -4.34
N VAL A 190 23.42 -7.46 -3.93
CA VAL A 190 23.04 -8.18 -2.70
C VAL A 190 23.31 -9.67 -2.87
N SER A 191 23.82 -10.34 -1.83
CA SER A 191 24.20 -11.76 -1.91
C SER A 191 23.01 -12.67 -2.24
N GLN A 192 23.25 -13.72 -3.04
CA GLN A 192 22.21 -14.70 -3.40
C GLN A 192 21.53 -15.31 -2.18
N GLU A 193 22.24 -15.48 -1.07
CA GLU A 193 21.67 -15.97 0.19
C GLU A 193 20.57 -15.05 0.74
N ILE A 194 20.76 -13.73 0.69
CA ILE A 194 19.74 -12.77 1.14
C ILE A 194 18.52 -12.79 0.21
N TRP A 195 18.74 -12.95 -1.10
CA TRP A 195 17.67 -13.12 -2.07
C TRP A 195 16.88 -14.41 -1.86
N GLU A 196 17.57 -15.53 -1.70
CA GLU A 196 16.94 -16.82 -1.43
C GLU A 196 16.15 -16.78 -0.13
N ASN A 197 16.72 -16.18 0.92
CA ASN A 197 16.03 -16.01 2.21
C ASN A 197 14.81 -15.10 2.06
N ASP A 198 14.89 -13.98 1.34
CA ASP A 198 13.75 -13.07 1.20
C ASP A 198 12.64 -13.67 0.33
N VAL A 199 12.98 -14.32 -0.79
CA VAL A 199 12.03 -14.99 -1.70
C VAL A 199 11.37 -16.21 -1.05
N ASN A 200 12.07 -16.91 -0.16
CA ASN A 200 11.58 -18.09 0.55
C ASN A 200 11.16 -17.82 2.01
N SER A 201 10.97 -16.55 2.39
CA SER A 201 10.43 -16.23 3.72
C SER A 201 9.33 -15.18 3.69
N PHE A 202 8.55 -15.20 4.77
CA PHE A 202 7.54 -14.20 5.10
C PHE A 202 7.64 -13.87 6.59
N VAL A 203 7.02 -12.78 7.01
CA VAL A 203 7.03 -12.33 8.41
C VAL A 203 5.64 -12.47 9.02
N ILE A 204 5.55 -12.98 10.24
CA ILE A 204 4.35 -12.92 11.07
C ILE A 204 4.57 -11.81 12.10
N ASN A 205 3.70 -10.80 12.13
CA ASN A 205 3.75 -9.67 13.06
C ASN A 205 2.60 -9.75 14.06
N TRP A 206 2.84 -9.37 15.31
CA TRP A 206 1.82 -9.20 16.35
C TRP A 206 2.21 -8.03 17.26
N ASP A 207 1.34 -7.64 18.19
CA ASP A 207 1.69 -6.53 19.09
C ASP A 207 2.88 -6.91 19.98
N GLY A 208 3.94 -6.10 19.92
CA GLY A 208 5.17 -6.34 20.66
C GLY A 208 6.13 -7.40 20.08
N GLY A 209 5.91 -7.90 18.85
CA GLY A 209 6.89 -8.81 18.25
C GLY A 209 6.66 -9.17 16.78
N SER A 210 7.68 -9.75 16.17
CA SER A 210 7.53 -10.40 14.87
C SER A 210 8.48 -11.58 14.72
N GLN A 211 8.13 -12.48 13.81
CA GLN A 211 8.95 -13.64 13.48
C GLN A 211 8.98 -13.87 11.98
N ARG A 212 10.20 -13.99 11.45
CA ARG A 212 10.42 -14.44 10.08
C ARG A 212 10.38 -15.95 9.99
N ILE A 213 9.58 -16.47 9.06
CA ILE A 213 9.42 -17.89 8.75
C ILE A 213 9.98 -18.16 7.36
N ASP A 214 10.92 -19.08 7.28
CA ASP A 214 11.51 -19.58 6.03
C ASP A 214 10.81 -20.88 5.60
N THR A 215 10.65 -21.13 4.30
CA THR A 215 9.99 -22.34 3.78
C THR A 215 10.66 -23.66 4.20
N LYS A 216 11.97 -23.67 4.47
CA LYS A 216 12.67 -24.84 5.02
C LYS A 216 12.19 -25.11 6.45
N LYS A 217 12.14 -24.08 7.29
CA LYS A 217 11.61 -24.17 8.67
C LYS A 217 10.11 -24.50 8.68
N LEU A 218 9.37 -23.98 7.70
CA LEU A 218 7.94 -24.24 7.54
C LEU A 218 7.63 -25.74 7.41
N LYS A 219 8.53 -26.51 6.77
CA LYS A 219 8.41 -27.96 6.59
C LYS A 219 8.62 -28.76 7.89
N ASP A 220 9.22 -28.15 8.92
CA ASP A 220 9.45 -28.79 10.22
C ASP A 220 8.20 -28.77 11.12
N PHE A 221 7.22 -27.93 10.82
CA PHE A 221 5.93 -27.93 11.52
C PHE A 221 5.08 -29.14 11.15
N GLU A 222 4.05 -29.43 11.95
CA GLU A 222 3.06 -30.44 11.57
C GLU A 222 2.36 -30.02 10.27
N GLN A 223 2.38 -30.89 9.27
CA GLN A 223 1.88 -30.60 7.94
C GLN A 223 0.45 -31.11 7.79
N LEU A 224 -0.45 -30.24 7.34
CA LEU A 224 -1.74 -30.66 6.79
C LEU A 224 -1.55 -31.09 5.34
N ASP A 225 -2.19 -32.19 4.95
CA ASP A 225 -2.28 -32.65 3.57
C ASP A 225 -3.76 -32.89 3.24
N MET A 226 -4.37 -32.00 2.45
CA MET A 226 -5.82 -31.98 2.26
C MET A 226 -6.26 -31.63 0.84
N SER A 227 -7.39 -32.20 0.43
CA SER A 227 -8.08 -31.82 -0.80
C SER A 227 -8.98 -30.62 -0.55
N VAL A 228 -8.82 -29.56 -1.33
CA VAL A 228 -9.58 -28.31 -1.23
C VAL A 228 -10.13 -27.89 -2.59
N VAL A 229 -11.13 -27.01 -2.59
CA VAL A 229 -11.72 -26.46 -3.82
C VAL A 229 -11.60 -24.94 -3.78
N LEU A 230 -10.80 -24.39 -4.69
CA LEU A 230 -10.74 -22.96 -4.91
C LEU A 230 -11.97 -22.52 -5.71
N ILE A 231 -12.76 -21.61 -5.15
CA ILE A 231 -13.91 -21.00 -5.84
C ILE A 231 -13.49 -19.57 -6.21
N ASN A 232 -13.32 -19.29 -7.50
CA ASN A 232 -13.00 -17.93 -7.93
C ASN A 232 -14.25 -17.03 -7.96
N THR A 233 -14.07 -15.73 -8.15
CA THR A 233 -15.19 -14.76 -8.22
C THR A 233 -16.09 -14.95 -9.44
N THR A 234 -15.67 -15.74 -10.44
CA THR A 234 -16.53 -16.12 -11.57
C THR A 234 -17.36 -17.39 -11.31
N GLY A 235 -17.25 -17.97 -10.10
CA GLY A 235 -17.94 -19.21 -9.71
C GLY A 235 -17.27 -20.50 -10.22
N THR A 236 -16.15 -20.40 -10.93
CA THR A 236 -15.33 -21.55 -11.36
C THR A 236 -14.74 -22.23 -10.14
N LYS A 237 -14.92 -23.55 -10.07
CA LYS A 237 -14.41 -24.41 -9.00
C LYS A 237 -13.19 -25.18 -9.49
N THR A 238 -12.06 -25.03 -8.80
CA THR A 238 -10.81 -25.72 -9.11
C THR A 238 -10.41 -26.60 -7.93
N PRO A 239 -10.61 -27.93 -8.00
CA PRO A 239 -10.11 -28.84 -6.98
C PRO A 239 -8.58 -28.92 -7.05
N MET A 240 -7.94 -29.02 -5.89
CA MET A 240 -6.49 -29.20 -5.76
C MET A 240 -6.18 -29.90 -4.44
N LYS A 241 -5.04 -30.58 -4.38
CA LYS A 241 -4.49 -31.16 -3.16
C LYS A 241 -3.40 -30.25 -2.63
N VAL A 242 -3.58 -29.68 -1.43
CA VAL A 242 -2.64 -28.72 -0.84
C VAL A 242 -1.94 -29.33 0.35
N LYS A 243 -0.68 -28.92 0.55
CA LYS A 243 0.13 -29.33 1.69
C LYS A 243 0.90 -28.17 2.30
N GLY A 244 0.84 -28.08 3.61
CA GLY A 244 1.46 -27.04 4.43
C GLY A 244 0.96 -27.06 5.87
N PRO A 245 1.67 -26.44 6.83
CA PRO A 245 1.16 -26.29 8.18
C PRO A 245 0.00 -25.29 8.24
N SER A 246 -0.82 -25.36 9.29
CA SER A 246 -1.75 -24.27 9.57
C SER A 246 -1.06 -23.14 10.34
N LEU A 247 -1.59 -21.92 10.18
CA LEU A 247 -1.15 -20.75 10.94
C LEU A 247 -1.29 -21.02 12.44
N ARG A 248 -2.37 -21.67 12.87
CA ARG A 248 -2.61 -22.05 14.27
C ARG A 248 -1.44 -22.88 14.83
N THR A 249 -1.03 -23.94 14.13
CA THR A 249 0.10 -24.79 14.55
C THR A 249 1.40 -24.00 14.67
N ILE A 250 1.65 -23.07 13.75
CA ILE A 250 2.86 -22.23 13.79
C ILE A 250 2.84 -21.33 15.03
N LEU A 251 1.71 -20.69 15.31
CA LEU A 251 1.54 -19.78 16.45
C LEU A 251 1.63 -20.52 17.79
N GLU A 252 1.00 -21.68 17.92
CA GLU A 252 1.06 -22.51 19.14
C GLU A 252 2.49 -22.90 19.50
N LYS A 253 3.31 -23.24 18.49
CA LYS A 253 4.75 -23.52 18.68
C LYS A 253 5.55 -22.33 19.19
N GLN A 254 5.05 -21.12 19.01
CA GLN A 254 5.64 -19.87 19.46
C GLN A 254 5.04 -19.39 20.79
N GLY A 255 4.10 -20.15 21.38
CA GLY A 255 3.40 -19.75 22.60
C GLY A 255 2.30 -18.71 22.38
N LEU A 256 1.89 -18.49 21.14
CA LEU A 256 0.79 -17.62 20.76
C LEU A 256 -0.49 -18.44 20.55
N ASP A 257 -1.63 -17.83 20.85
CA ASP A 257 -2.94 -18.45 20.74
C ASP A 257 -3.78 -17.67 19.72
N LEU A 258 -4.08 -18.30 18.58
CA LEU A 258 -4.83 -17.68 17.49
C LEU A 258 -6.21 -17.16 17.94
N SER A 259 -6.82 -17.77 18.96
CA SER A 259 -8.14 -17.36 19.46
C SER A 259 -8.16 -15.99 20.15
N LYS A 260 -6.99 -15.48 20.55
CA LYS A 260 -6.85 -14.14 21.15
C LYS A 260 -6.93 -13.01 20.15
N PHE A 261 -6.81 -13.31 18.86
CA PHE A 261 -6.82 -12.32 17.80
C PHE A 261 -8.24 -12.16 17.22
N GLU A 262 -8.61 -10.93 16.88
CA GLU A 262 -9.87 -10.58 16.21
C GLU A 262 -9.78 -10.72 14.70
N GLY A 263 -8.57 -10.74 14.14
CA GLY A 263 -8.36 -11.05 12.74
C GLY A 263 -6.89 -11.23 12.37
N VAL A 264 -6.69 -11.72 11.15
CA VAL A 264 -5.37 -11.92 10.53
C VAL A 264 -5.35 -11.27 9.16
N GLY A 265 -4.49 -10.27 8.99
CA GLY A 265 -4.19 -9.65 7.70
C GLY A 265 -3.14 -10.46 6.95
N ILE A 266 -3.36 -10.73 5.67
CA ILE A 266 -2.42 -11.43 4.80
C ILE A 266 -2.06 -10.50 3.65
N THR A 267 -0.76 -10.24 3.50
CA THR A 267 -0.22 -9.41 2.41
C THR A 267 0.61 -10.27 1.48
N GLY A 268 0.33 -10.19 0.18
CA GLY A 268 1.16 -10.74 -0.88
C GLY A 268 2.24 -9.74 -1.34
N ARG A 269 3.33 -10.23 -1.92
CA ARG A 269 4.40 -9.39 -2.48
C ARG A 269 3.94 -8.45 -3.58
N ASP A 270 2.82 -8.74 -4.23
CA ASP A 270 2.23 -7.87 -5.24
C ASP A 270 1.31 -6.79 -4.65
N GLY A 271 1.35 -6.60 -3.32
CA GLY A 271 0.55 -5.60 -2.61
C GLY A 271 -0.90 -6.02 -2.40
N TYR A 272 -1.28 -7.24 -2.79
CA TYR A 272 -2.61 -7.74 -2.49
C TYR A 272 -2.77 -7.97 -0.99
N TYR A 273 -3.78 -7.34 -0.42
CA TYR A 273 -4.15 -7.50 0.99
C TYR A 273 -5.54 -8.13 1.12
N THR A 274 -5.69 -8.98 2.13
CA THR A 274 -6.99 -9.43 2.63
C THR A 274 -6.94 -9.64 4.14
N MET A 275 -8.07 -9.47 4.81
CA MET A 275 -8.21 -9.74 6.24
C MET A 275 -9.14 -10.92 6.45
N ILE A 276 -8.71 -11.88 7.25
CA ILE A 276 -9.50 -13.01 7.73
C ILE A 276 -10.00 -12.64 9.14
N ASP A 277 -11.30 -12.40 9.29
CA ASP A 277 -11.93 -12.06 10.56
C ASP A 277 -12.06 -13.28 11.50
N ARG A 278 -12.34 -13.01 12.79
CA ARG A 278 -12.53 -14.03 13.82
C ARG A 278 -13.50 -15.13 13.40
N GLU A 279 -14.64 -14.77 12.81
CA GLU A 279 -15.65 -15.76 12.38
C GLU A 279 -15.06 -16.78 11.40
N LYS A 280 -14.30 -16.31 10.40
CA LYS A 280 -13.61 -17.18 9.44
C LYS A 280 -12.46 -17.97 10.06
N LEU A 281 -11.73 -17.38 11.01
CA LEU A 281 -10.64 -18.05 11.74
C LEU A 281 -11.14 -19.17 12.68
N GLU A 282 -12.37 -19.03 13.18
CA GLU A 282 -13.04 -20.05 13.99
C GLU A 282 -13.62 -21.17 13.11
N ALA A 283 -14.14 -20.82 11.93
CA ALA A 283 -14.76 -21.76 11.01
C ALA A 283 -13.75 -22.55 10.17
N ASN A 284 -12.56 -22.01 9.90
CA ASN A 284 -11.62 -22.57 8.93
C ASN A 284 -10.17 -22.60 9.44
N GLU A 285 -9.39 -23.56 8.93
CA GLU A 285 -7.94 -23.56 9.10
C GLU A 285 -7.28 -22.69 8.02
N VAL A 286 -6.41 -21.77 8.44
CA VAL A 286 -5.59 -20.96 7.53
C VAL A 286 -4.32 -21.74 7.21
N ILE A 287 -4.20 -22.26 5.99
CA ILE A 287 -3.11 -23.18 5.63
C ILE A 287 -2.06 -22.42 4.83
N LEU A 288 -0.81 -22.50 5.27
CA LEU A 288 0.34 -21.90 4.59
C LEU A 288 0.95 -22.94 3.65
N VAL A 289 0.38 -23.02 2.45
CA VAL A 289 0.68 -24.02 1.45
C VAL A 289 2.04 -23.75 0.81
N TRP A 290 2.90 -24.77 0.78
CA TRP A 290 4.17 -24.75 0.04
C TRP A 290 4.21 -25.80 -1.09
N GLU A 291 3.23 -26.72 -1.13
CA GLU A 291 3.09 -27.75 -2.16
C GLU A 291 1.62 -27.87 -2.62
N VAL A 292 1.41 -27.94 -3.94
CA VAL A 292 0.11 -28.13 -4.58
C VAL A 292 0.21 -29.29 -5.57
N ASP A 293 -0.70 -30.25 -5.48
CA ASP A 293 -0.78 -31.45 -6.32
C ASP A 293 0.53 -32.23 -6.39
N GLY A 294 1.25 -32.34 -5.26
CA GLY A 294 2.51 -33.06 -5.15
C GLY A 294 3.72 -32.32 -5.73
N LYS A 295 3.58 -31.04 -6.08
CA LYS A 295 4.65 -30.20 -6.62
C LYS A 295 4.86 -28.97 -5.75
N GLU A 296 6.12 -28.58 -5.54
CA GLU A 296 6.42 -27.30 -4.90
C GLU A 296 5.80 -26.14 -5.69
N LEU A 297 5.48 -25.06 -4.98
CA LEU A 297 5.04 -23.81 -5.60
C LEU A 297 6.08 -23.31 -6.62
N LYS A 298 5.56 -22.73 -7.70
CA LYS A 298 6.39 -22.03 -8.68
C LYS A 298 7.05 -20.82 -8.04
N GLU A 299 8.20 -20.38 -8.57
CA GLU A 299 8.95 -19.22 -8.04
C GLU A 299 8.06 -17.97 -7.89
N GLU A 300 7.15 -17.73 -8.84
CA GLU A 300 6.21 -16.61 -8.80
C GLU A 300 5.08 -16.75 -7.78
N GLU A 301 4.97 -17.86 -7.04
CA GLU A 301 3.98 -18.05 -5.97
C GLU A 301 4.62 -18.24 -4.59
N LYS A 302 5.95 -18.35 -4.52
CA LYS A 302 6.73 -18.46 -3.29
C LYS A 302 6.62 -17.19 -2.43
N PRO A 303 6.75 -17.30 -1.10
CA PRO A 303 7.22 -18.46 -0.34
C PRO A 303 6.10 -19.46 -0.04
N VAL A 304 4.88 -18.96 0.18
CA VAL A 304 3.69 -19.75 0.45
C VAL A 304 2.48 -19.12 -0.21
N ARG A 305 1.45 -19.94 -0.39
CA ARG A 305 0.10 -19.53 -0.73
C ARG A 305 -0.83 -19.83 0.45
N VAL A 306 -1.74 -18.93 0.78
CA VAL A 306 -2.83 -19.23 1.70
C VAL A 306 -3.88 -20.10 1.01
N ALA A 307 -4.29 -21.17 1.67
CA ALA A 307 -5.55 -21.84 1.40
C ALA A 307 -6.48 -21.66 2.60
N LEU A 308 -7.67 -21.12 2.33
CA LEU A 308 -8.75 -20.98 3.30
C LEU A 308 -9.95 -21.77 2.77
N PRO A 309 -10.09 -23.05 3.14
CA PRO A 309 -11.19 -23.89 2.65
C PRO A 309 -12.54 -23.22 2.86
N ASN A 310 -13.53 -23.54 2.02
CA ASN A 310 -14.90 -22.98 2.03
C ASN A 310 -15.04 -21.48 1.73
N GLU A 311 -13.95 -20.72 1.74
CA GLU A 311 -13.94 -19.30 1.42
C GLU A 311 -13.58 -19.03 -0.05
N MET A 312 -14.03 -17.87 -0.56
CA MET A 312 -13.76 -17.46 -1.93
C MET A 312 -12.26 -17.18 -2.18
N GLY A 313 -11.86 -17.29 -3.44
CA GLY A 313 -10.48 -17.09 -3.89
C GLY A 313 -9.75 -15.81 -3.46
N PRO A 314 -10.43 -14.66 -3.21
CA PRO A 314 -9.79 -13.49 -2.59
C PRO A 314 -9.05 -13.77 -1.27
N TYR A 315 -9.47 -14.77 -0.49
CA TYR A 315 -8.79 -15.12 0.77
C TYR A 315 -7.54 -16.01 0.54
N TRP A 316 -7.29 -16.46 -0.68
CA TRP A 316 -6.24 -17.43 -1.02
C TRP A 316 -5.00 -16.73 -1.57
N VAL A 317 -4.45 -15.81 -0.77
CA VAL A 317 -3.33 -14.94 -1.14
C VAL A 317 -2.10 -15.74 -1.55
N LYS A 318 -1.47 -15.34 -2.65
CA LYS A 318 -0.21 -15.93 -3.14
C LYS A 318 0.96 -15.05 -2.76
N MET A 319 2.18 -15.60 -2.82
CA MET A 319 3.41 -14.85 -2.57
C MET A 319 3.38 -14.12 -1.23
N VAL A 320 2.90 -14.77 -0.17
CA VAL A 320 2.72 -14.12 1.13
C VAL A 320 4.04 -13.49 1.59
N SER A 321 4.03 -12.19 1.87
CA SER A 321 5.15 -11.42 2.39
C SER A 321 5.01 -11.13 3.88
N SER A 322 3.80 -10.79 4.33
CA SER A 322 3.48 -10.59 5.74
C SER A 322 2.15 -11.21 6.14
N ILE A 323 2.08 -11.60 7.41
CA ILE A 323 0.89 -12.00 8.14
C ILE A 323 0.82 -11.13 9.39
N ASP A 324 -0.20 -10.30 9.51
CA ASP A 324 -0.35 -9.34 10.60
C ASP A 324 -1.49 -9.81 11.52
N LEU A 325 -1.18 -10.09 12.80
CA LEU A 325 -2.14 -10.55 13.79
C LEU A 325 -2.72 -9.36 14.55
N TYR A 326 -4.04 -9.23 14.55
CA TYR A 326 -4.75 -8.12 15.17
C TYR A 326 -5.45 -8.59 16.45
N GLU A 327 -4.93 -8.21 17.62
CA GLU A 327 -5.57 -8.55 18.90
C GLU A 327 -6.92 -7.87 19.06
N GLN A 328 -7.02 -6.64 18.57
CA GLN A 328 -8.22 -5.82 18.56
C GLN A 328 -8.39 -5.20 17.19
N ILE A 329 -9.62 -5.24 16.70
CA ILE A 329 -10.10 -4.57 15.51
C ILE A 329 -11.18 -3.61 15.98
N SER A 330 -11.09 -2.37 15.53
CA SER A 330 -12.09 -1.37 15.88
C SER A 330 -13.49 -1.86 15.50
N PRO A 331 -14.42 -1.93 16.47
CA PRO A 331 -15.73 -2.50 16.24
C PRO A 331 -16.47 -1.67 15.21
N LYS A 332 -17.18 -2.35 14.31
CA LYS A 332 -17.90 -1.68 13.25
C LYS A 332 -19.28 -1.26 13.72
N GLU A 333 -19.40 0.01 14.06
CA GLU A 333 -20.60 0.63 14.61
C GLU A 333 -21.05 1.75 13.68
N VAL A 334 -21.69 1.39 12.57
CA VAL A 334 -22.12 2.38 11.57
C VAL A 334 -23.21 3.27 12.17
N ASP A 335 -22.91 4.56 12.26
CA ASP A 335 -23.79 5.60 12.79
C ASP A 335 -24.38 6.46 11.67
N LYS A 336 -23.76 6.47 10.48
CA LYS A 336 -24.21 7.22 9.31
C LYS A 336 -24.18 6.37 8.03
N VAL A 337 -25.25 6.40 7.26
CA VAL A 337 -25.36 5.73 5.95
C VAL A 337 -25.62 6.78 4.87
N TYR A 338 -24.64 7.03 4.01
CA TYR A 338 -24.67 8.03 2.95
C TYR A 338 -25.11 7.45 1.60
N MET A 339 -25.71 8.29 0.77
CA MET A 339 -26.02 8.01 -0.63
C MET A 339 -24.83 8.42 -1.49
N PHE A 340 -24.26 7.49 -2.26
CA PHE A 340 -23.01 7.73 -3.00
C PHE A 340 -23.05 8.97 -3.92
N ASP A 341 -24.05 9.08 -4.81
CA ASP A 341 -24.11 10.21 -5.76
C ASP A 341 -24.30 11.55 -5.03
N ALA A 342 -25.09 11.59 -3.95
CA ALA A 342 -25.30 12.80 -3.15
C ALA A 342 -24.02 13.23 -2.42
N LEU A 343 -23.28 12.26 -1.86
CA LEU A 343 -22.04 12.51 -1.12
C LEU A 343 -20.88 12.98 -2.04
N THR A 344 -20.88 12.53 -3.29
CA THR A 344 -19.77 12.69 -4.23
C THR A 344 -20.03 13.69 -5.35
N GLY A 345 -21.21 14.33 -5.38
CA GLY A 345 -21.63 15.23 -6.46
C GLY A 345 -20.73 16.47 -6.66
N ASP A 346 -19.97 16.85 -5.63
CA ASP A 346 -18.98 17.94 -5.66
C ASP A 346 -17.54 17.47 -5.90
N ILE A 347 -17.30 16.16 -6.04
CA ILE A 347 -15.99 15.59 -6.31
C ILE A 347 -15.77 15.47 -7.82
N GLU A 348 -14.80 16.21 -8.34
CA GLU A 348 -14.38 16.08 -9.74
C GLU A 348 -13.91 14.64 -10.03
N PRO A 349 -14.53 13.92 -10.98
CA PRO A 349 -14.21 12.54 -11.28
C PRO A 349 -12.85 12.41 -11.97
N TYR A 350 -12.11 11.37 -11.60
CA TYR A 350 -10.94 10.93 -12.32
C TYR A 350 -11.33 9.90 -13.38
N TYR A 351 -10.86 10.07 -14.62
CA TYR A 351 -11.10 9.13 -15.70
C TYR A 351 -9.97 8.11 -15.74
N TYR A 352 -10.23 6.95 -15.15
CA TYR A 352 -9.24 5.88 -15.08
C TYR A 352 -9.35 4.98 -16.31
N GLU A 353 -8.21 4.69 -16.95
CA GLU A 353 -8.17 3.77 -18.08
C GLU A 353 -8.07 2.32 -17.57
N TYR A 354 -9.14 1.56 -17.76
CA TYR A 354 -9.25 0.16 -17.35
C TYR A 354 -9.61 -0.68 -18.58
N TYR A 355 -8.68 -1.54 -19.01
CA TYR A 355 -8.85 -2.43 -20.18
C TYR A 355 -9.36 -1.74 -21.45
N GLY A 356 -8.88 -0.52 -21.72
CA GLY A 356 -9.24 0.26 -22.91
C GLY A 356 -10.54 1.05 -22.78
N SER A 357 -11.25 0.98 -21.65
CA SER A 357 -12.32 1.91 -21.30
C SER A 357 -11.81 3.01 -20.39
N LYS A 358 -12.28 4.25 -20.59
CA LYS A 358 -12.02 5.38 -19.69
C LYS A 358 -13.26 5.63 -18.85
N ASP A 359 -13.29 5.04 -17.67
CA ASP A 359 -14.48 5.01 -16.82
C ASP A 359 -14.36 6.05 -15.70
N LYS A 360 -15.49 6.71 -15.38
CA LYS A 360 -15.54 7.68 -14.29
C LYS A 360 -15.27 7.00 -12.97
N SER A 361 -14.37 7.59 -12.20
CA SER A 361 -13.91 7.05 -10.92
C SER A 361 -13.76 8.15 -9.88
N ILE A 362 -14.18 7.89 -8.65
CA ILE A 362 -14.09 8.82 -7.52
C ILE A 362 -12.99 8.35 -6.57
N GLU A 363 -12.08 9.24 -6.20
CA GLU A 363 -10.99 8.94 -5.27
C GLU A 363 -11.53 8.76 -3.84
N ILE A 364 -11.24 7.62 -3.22
CA ILE A 364 -11.73 7.28 -1.88
C ILE A 364 -11.18 8.25 -0.83
N GLY A 365 -9.92 8.68 -0.94
CA GLY A 365 -9.34 9.67 -0.03
C GLY A 365 -10.16 10.97 0.07
N LYS A 366 -10.78 11.42 -1.03
CA LYS A 366 -11.67 12.59 -1.03
C LYS A 366 -13.01 12.33 -0.34
N ILE A 367 -13.52 11.11 -0.40
CA ILE A 367 -14.74 10.71 0.32
C ILE A 367 -14.45 10.62 1.82
N LEU A 368 -13.34 9.97 2.20
CA LEU A 368 -12.94 9.80 3.60
C LEU A 368 -12.75 11.15 4.31
N ASN A 369 -12.25 12.17 3.60
CA ASN A 369 -12.11 13.53 4.13
C ASN A 369 -13.45 14.23 4.44
N LYS A 370 -14.58 13.69 3.99
CA LYS A 370 -15.94 14.20 4.32
C LYS A 370 -16.52 13.56 5.58
N PHE A 371 -15.92 12.51 6.11
CA PHE A 371 -16.38 11.87 7.34
C PHE A 371 -15.82 12.58 8.56
N ASP A 372 -16.60 12.63 9.64
CA ASP A 372 -16.19 13.27 10.90
C ASP A 372 -15.07 12.49 11.59
N PHE A 373 -15.05 11.17 11.38
CA PHE A 373 -14.07 10.28 11.98
C PHE A 373 -13.71 9.14 11.02
N VAL A 374 -12.41 8.92 10.85
CA VAL A 374 -11.87 7.75 10.16
C VAL A 374 -10.76 7.19 11.01
N ASP A 375 -10.93 5.96 11.51
CA ASP A 375 -9.88 5.27 12.24
C ASP A 375 -8.77 4.85 11.28
N GLU A 376 -7.57 5.40 11.46
CA GLU A 376 -6.41 5.07 10.61
C GLU A 376 -5.97 3.61 10.73
N LYS A 377 -6.27 2.97 11.87
CA LYS A 377 -6.03 1.53 12.09
C LYS A 377 -7.26 0.67 11.77
N GLY A 378 -8.37 1.30 11.40
CA GLY A 378 -9.60 0.63 11.02
C GLY A 378 -9.54 0.03 9.62
N PHE A 379 -10.66 -0.58 9.23
CA PHE A 379 -10.82 -1.21 7.93
C PHE A 379 -11.82 -0.46 7.05
N PHE A 380 -11.52 -0.45 5.77
CA PHE A 380 -12.43 -0.13 4.69
C PHE A 380 -13.04 -1.44 4.17
N THR A 381 -14.28 -1.70 4.53
CA THR A 381 -15.00 -2.90 4.07
C THR A 381 -15.80 -2.57 2.82
N MET A 382 -15.75 -3.46 1.84
CA MET A 382 -16.57 -3.42 0.64
C MET A 382 -17.43 -4.67 0.60
N ALA A 383 -18.71 -4.51 0.25
CA ALA A 383 -19.63 -5.62 0.02
C ALA A 383 -20.17 -5.59 -1.41
N ALA A 384 -20.19 -6.74 -2.07
CA ALA A 384 -20.71 -6.91 -3.42
C ALA A 384 -22.08 -7.59 -3.42
N SER A 385 -22.81 -7.46 -4.54
CA SER A 385 -24.12 -8.10 -4.69
C SER A 385 -24.08 -9.63 -4.82
N ASP A 386 -22.90 -10.22 -5.03
CA ASP A 386 -22.68 -11.67 -5.05
C ASP A 386 -22.38 -12.25 -3.65
N GLY A 387 -22.39 -11.41 -2.61
CA GLY A 387 -22.10 -11.78 -1.23
C GLY A 387 -20.61 -11.70 -0.85
N LEU A 388 -19.72 -11.32 -1.78
CA LEU A 388 -18.32 -11.08 -1.43
C LEU A 388 -18.20 -9.87 -0.50
N ILE A 389 -17.63 -10.10 0.68
CA ILE A 389 -17.18 -9.05 1.59
C ILE A 389 -15.65 -9.06 1.58
N LYS A 390 -15.05 -7.88 1.42
CA LYS A 390 -13.60 -7.70 1.45
C LYS A 390 -13.24 -6.51 2.32
N ASN A 391 -12.25 -6.70 3.20
CA ASN A 391 -11.68 -5.65 4.02
C ASN A 391 -10.32 -5.23 3.46
N GLU A 392 -10.07 -3.92 3.42
CA GLU A 392 -8.79 -3.28 3.13
C GLU A 392 -8.39 -2.41 4.33
N THR A 393 -7.11 -2.18 4.56
CA THR A 393 -6.69 -1.22 5.60
C THR A 393 -7.00 0.21 5.17
N ILE A 394 -7.34 1.07 6.13
CA ILE A 394 -7.59 2.49 5.84
C ILE A 394 -6.35 3.17 5.23
N SER A 395 -5.15 2.81 5.70
CA SER A 395 -3.89 3.35 5.17
C SER A 395 -3.72 3.10 3.67
N ILE A 396 -4.07 1.91 3.17
CA ILE A 396 -3.99 1.56 1.74
C ILE A 396 -5.01 2.37 0.93
N VAL A 397 -6.27 2.45 1.39
CA VAL A 397 -7.34 3.08 0.59
C VAL A 397 -7.27 4.61 0.56
N ARG A 398 -6.50 5.24 1.46
CA ARG A 398 -6.34 6.71 1.46
C ARG A 398 -5.54 7.21 0.26
N GLN A 399 -4.71 6.38 -0.37
CA GLN A 399 -3.81 6.79 -1.43
C GLN A 399 -4.11 6.07 -2.75
N ARG A 400 -4.42 6.85 -3.80
CA ARG A 400 -4.58 6.35 -5.18
C ARG A 400 -5.57 5.18 -5.32
N TYR A 401 -6.57 5.15 -4.45
CA TYR A 401 -7.65 4.18 -4.48
C TYR A 401 -8.94 4.87 -4.95
N PHE A 402 -9.65 4.25 -5.88
CA PHE A 402 -10.82 4.84 -6.50
C PHE A 402 -11.98 3.86 -6.55
N ILE A 403 -13.20 4.40 -6.60
CA ILE A 403 -14.39 3.65 -7.00
C ILE A 403 -14.80 4.10 -8.39
N LYS A 404 -14.71 3.18 -9.34
CA LYS A 404 -15.31 3.28 -10.65
C LYS A 404 -16.83 3.21 -10.53
N VAL A 405 -17.54 4.14 -11.14
CA VAL A 405 -19.00 4.28 -11.04
C VAL A 405 -19.72 4.08 -12.36
N ASP A 406 -19.01 4.10 -13.48
CA ASP A 406 -19.53 3.87 -14.83
C ASP A 406 -18.87 2.64 -15.47
N GLY A 407 -19.48 2.11 -16.53
CA GLY A 407 -18.95 1.00 -17.33
C GLY A 407 -19.17 -0.38 -16.71
N GLU A 408 -18.58 -1.41 -17.30
CA GLU A 408 -18.81 -2.80 -16.88
C GLU A 408 -18.37 -3.04 -15.43
N ASN A 409 -19.12 -3.87 -14.70
CA ASN A 409 -18.88 -4.28 -13.31
C ASN A 409 -18.95 -3.16 -12.25
N ALA A 410 -19.27 -1.92 -12.63
CA ALA A 410 -19.43 -0.82 -11.69
C ALA A 410 -20.66 -1.02 -10.79
N PRO A 411 -20.63 -0.55 -9.52
CA PRO A 411 -19.50 0.10 -8.86
C PRO A 411 -18.38 -0.88 -8.50
N MET A 412 -17.12 -0.47 -8.67
CA MET A 412 -15.95 -1.34 -8.50
C MET A 412 -14.74 -0.57 -7.99
N ASN A 413 -14.00 -1.13 -7.03
CA ASN A 413 -12.73 -0.55 -6.60
C ASN A 413 -11.64 -0.73 -7.66
N ILE A 414 -10.79 0.28 -7.84
CA ILE A 414 -9.62 0.25 -8.71
C ILE A 414 -8.46 1.02 -8.08
N ALA A 415 -7.23 0.62 -8.39
CA ALA A 415 -6.02 1.34 -8.03
C ALA A 415 -4.92 1.06 -9.09
N PRO A 416 -3.91 1.95 -9.23
CA PRO A 416 -2.81 1.79 -10.20
C PRO A 416 -2.09 0.44 -10.16
N ASN A 417 -1.98 -0.16 -8.97
CA ASN A 417 -1.31 -1.43 -8.73
C ASN A 417 -2.24 -2.65 -8.83
N PHE A 418 -3.55 -2.46 -9.05
CA PHE A 418 -4.50 -3.57 -9.10
C PHE A 418 -4.39 -4.38 -10.39
N LYS A 419 -4.21 -5.68 -10.22
CA LYS A 419 -4.35 -6.70 -11.26
C LYS A 419 -5.81 -7.17 -11.36
N LEU A 420 -6.13 -7.79 -12.50
CA LEU A 420 -7.44 -8.42 -12.71
C LEU A 420 -7.77 -9.41 -11.58
N GLY A 421 -8.95 -9.28 -11.01
CA GLY A 421 -9.43 -10.16 -9.94
C GLY A 421 -9.15 -9.63 -8.52
N MET A 422 -8.44 -8.51 -8.38
CA MET A 422 -8.28 -7.82 -7.09
C MET A 422 -9.51 -6.98 -6.70
N ASN A 423 -10.46 -6.84 -7.63
CA ASN A 423 -11.60 -5.94 -7.52
C ASN A 423 -12.84 -6.62 -6.93
N VAL A 424 -13.54 -5.89 -6.08
CA VAL A 424 -14.92 -6.10 -5.63
C VAL A 424 -15.83 -5.42 -6.65
N LYS A 425 -16.62 -6.22 -7.36
CA LYS A 425 -17.48 -5.81 -8.47
C LYS A 425 -18.92 -5.66 -8.00
N GLU A 426 -19.72 -4.86 -8.71
CA GLU A 426 -21.14 -4.66 -8.41
C GLU A 426 -21.38 -4.34 -6.92
N MET A 427 -20.54 -3.45 -6.37
CA MET A 427 -20.54 -3.10 -4.96
C MET A 427 -21.90 -2.55 -4.53
N THR A 428 -22.45 -3.07 -3.43
CA THR A 428 -23.70 -2.61 -2.83
C THR A 428 -23.44 -1.46 -1.87
N HIS A 429 -22.36 -1.55 -1.09
CA HIS A 429 -21.89 -0.51 -0.20
C HIS A 429 -20.42 -0.71 0.15
N PHE A 430 -19.81 0.36 0.68
CA PHE A 430 -18.59 0.28 1.46
C PHE A 430 -18.76 0.99 2.80
N SER A 431 -17.90 0.71 3.76
CA SER A 431 -17.97 1.33 5.09
C SER A 431 -16.64 1.37 5.83
N THR A 432 -16.52 2.35 6.72
CA THR A 432 -15.50 2.48 7.75
C THR A 432 -16.07 1.99 9.08
N THR A 433 -15.46 2.39 10.20
CA THR A 433 -15.94 2.12 11.56
C THR A 433 -17.30 2.76 11.84
N LYS A 434 -17.52 4.00 11.39
CA LYS A 434 -18.67 4.85 11.78
C LYS A 434 -19.58 5.24 10.61
N ASP A 435 -19.09 5.14 9.38
CA ASP A 435 -19.81 5.59 8.20
C ASP A 435 -19.92 4.46 7.16
N ALA A 436 -21.06 4.39 6.48
CA ALA A 436 -21.27 3.56 5.31
C ALA A 436 -21.74 4.41 4.13
N VAL A 437 -21.41 3.98 2.92
CA VAL A 437 -21.86 4.61 1.68
C VAL A 437 -22.46 3.55 0.79
N ILE A 438 -23.70 3.76 0.38
CA ILE A 438 -24.45 2.79 -0.43
C ILE A 438 -24.51 3.21 -1.90
N PHE A 439 -24.63 2.20 -2.75
CA PHE A 439 -24.99 2.33 -4.16
C PHE A 439 -26.42 1.82 -4.34
N PRO A 440 -27.44 2.69 -4.34
CA PRO A 440 -28.84 2.25 -4.30
C PRO A 440 -29.21 1.27 -5.41
N LYS A 441 -28.67 1.46 -6.62
CA LYS A 441 -28.96 0.57 -7.75
C LYS A 441 -28.41 -0.85 -7.56
N SER A 442 -27.24 -1.00 -6.95
CA SER A 442 -26.68 -2.31 -6.61
C SER A 442 -27.39 -2.92 -5.39
N MET A 443 -27.75 -2.07 -4.41
CA MET A 443 -28.44 -2.48 -3.18
C MET A 443 -29.78 -3.18 -3.47
N GLU A 444 -30.47 -2.79 -4.55
CA GLU A 444 -31.69 -3.42 -5.08
C GLU A 444 -31.58 -4.96 -5.22
N LYS A 445 -30.37 -5.48 -5.48
CA LYS A 445 -30.13 -6.91 -5.68
C LYS A 445 -30.12 -7.72 -4.37
N VAL A 446 -29.95 -7.06 -3.22
CA VAL A 446 -29.71 -7.74 -1.93
C VAL A 446 -30.71 -7.38 -0.83
N VAL A 447 -31.60 -6.41 -1.05
CA VAL A 447 -32.64 -5.99 -0.08
C VAL A 447 -34.05 -6.25 -0.61
N ARG A 448 -35.06 -6.31 0.28
CA ARG A 448 -36.45 -6.38 -0.15
C ARG A 448 -36.84 -5.11 -0.90
N THR A 449 -37.75 -5.26 -1.87
CA THR A 449 -38.24 -4.15 -2.69
C THR A 449 -39.75 -4.13 -2.79
N LYS A 450 -40.30 -2.94 -3.09
CA LYS A 450 -41.73 -2.70 -3.36
C LYS A 450 -41.86 -1.65 -4.46
N GLU A 451 -42.82 -1.82 -5.37
CA GLU A 451 -43.12 -0.79 -6.36
C GLU A 451 -43.81 0.41 -5.68
N ILE A 452 -43.25 1.62 -5.89
CA ILE A 452 -43.74 2.88 -5.35
C ILE A 452 -43.73 3.91 -6.48
N GLN A 453 -44.90 4.39 -6.87
CA GLN A 453 -45.08 5.39 -7.94
C GLN A 453 -44.31 5.05 -9.25
N GLY A 454 -44.30 3.77 -9.63
CA GLY A 454 -43.62 3.28 -10.84
C GLY A 454 -42.09 3.19 -10.71
N GLN A 455 -41.55 3.32 -9.50
CA GLN A 455 -40.14 3.11 -9.18
C GLN A 455 -39.99 1.93 -8.20
N GLN A 456 -38.80 1.33 -8.18
CA GLN A 456 -38.47 0.28 -7.22
C GLN A 456 -38.00 0.92 -5.92
N GLY A 457 -38.83 0.84 -4.88
CA GLY A 457 -38.51 1.27 -3.53
C GLY A 457 -37.81 0.17 -2.76
N LEU A 458 -36.68 0.51 -2.14
CA LEU A 458 -35.93 -0.35 -1.24
C LEU A 458 -36.46 -0.16 0.18
N PHE A 459 -36.70 -1.24 0.92
CA PHE A 459 -37.08 -1.12 2.33
C PHE A 459 -35.94 -0.46 3.11
N LEU A 460 -36.22 0.66 3.80
CA LEU A 460 -35.18 1.44 4.47
C LEU A 460 -34.47 0.63 5.56
N GLU A 461 -35.24 -0.14 6.34
CA GLU A 461 -34.71 -1.05 7.36
C GLU A 461 -33.63 -1.99 6.81
N ASP A 462 -33.92 -2.69 5.71
CA ASP A 462 -33.00 -3.64 5.08
C ASP A 462 -31.73 -2.96 4.58
N VAL A 463 -31.86 -1.75 4.01
CA VAL A 463 -30.72 -0.95 3.53
C VAL A 463 -29.80 -0.59 4.68
N LEU A 464 -30.35 -0.13 5.82
CA LEU A 464 -29.55 0.26 6.98
C LEU A 464 -28.84 -0.95 7.60
N ILE A 465 -29.57 -2.06 7.84
CA ILE A 465 -29.00 -3.29 8.40
C ILE A 465 -27.92 -3.86 7.49
N THR A 466 -28.20 -3.94 6.18
CA THR A 466 -27.26 -4.49 5.19
C THR A 466 -25.98 -3.64 5.10
N SER A 467 -26.09 -2.34 5.35
CA SER A 467 -24.94 -1.42 5.38
C SER A 467 -24.16 -1.44 6.70
N GLY A 468 -24.59 -2.26 7.67
CA GLY A 468 -23.95 -2.43 8.98
C GLY A 468 -24.46 -1.49 10.08
N MET A 469 -25.55 -0.76 9.85
CA MET A 469 -26.17 0.06 10.89
C MET A 469 -27.09 -0.81 11.75
N ILE A 470 -26.73 -0.95 13.02
CA ILE A 470 -27.54 -1.63 14.05
C ILE A 470 -27.94 -0.58 15.09
N TRP A 471 -29.17 -0.67 15.59
CA TRP A 471 -29.71 0.25 16.58
C TRP A 471 -30.49 -0.49 17.68
N GLU A 472 -30.56 0.16 18.85
CA GLU A 472 -31.43 -0.24 19.96
C GLU A 472 -32.80 0.46 19.85
N GLU A 473 -33.79 0.01 20.62
CA GLU A 473 -35.18 0.50 20.52
C GLU A 473 -35.36 2.00 20.88
N ASP A 474 -34.39 2.60 21.59
CA ASP A 474 -34.47 3.95 22.15
C ASP A 474 -33.71 5.01 21.33
N ILE A 475 -33.00 4.63 20.27
CA ILE A 475 -32.31 5.59 19.41
C ILE A 475 -33.29 6.30 18.47
N ALA A 476 -32.93 7.49 18.01
CA ALA A 476 -33.66 8.13 16.91
C ALA A 476 -32.87 8.04 15.60
N LEU A 477 -33.58 7.83 14.49
CA LEU A 477 -32.99 7.89 13.14
C LEU A 477 -33.45 9.15 12.43
N ASN A 478 -32.49 9.86 11.84
CA ASN A 478 -32.72 11.11 11.14
C ASN A 478 -32.31 10.98 9.67
N VAL A 479 -33.13 11.49 8.76
CA VAL A 479 -32.81 11.57 7.34
C VAL A 479 -32.41 12.99 7.01
N VAL A 480 -31.21 13.15 6.46
CA VAL A 480 -30.59 14.44 6.17
C VAL A 480 -30.53 14.65 4.66
N ASN A 481 -30.98 15.81 4.21
CA ASN A 481 -30.91 16.28 2.83
C ASN A 481 -29.52 16.85 2.50
N ILE A 482 -29.18 16.94 1.21
CA ILE A 482 -28.01 17.70 0.72
C ILE A 482 -28.05 19.17 1.18
N ASP A 483 -29.24 19.78 1.30
CA ASP A 483 -29.39 21.17 1.76
C ASP A 483 -29.31 21.34 3.31
N GLY A 484 -29.16 20.24 4.04
CA GLY A 484 -29.08 20.21 5.50
C GLY A 484 -30.44 20.17 6.22
N SER A 485 -31.56 20.12 5.50
CA SER A 485 -32.87 19.84 6.11
C SER A 485 -32.96 18.40 6.62
N GLU A 486 -33.71 18.21 7.70
CA GLU A 486 -33.75 16.95 8.46
C GLU A 486 -35.20 16.46 8.69
N ILE A 487 -35.41 15.15 8.61
CA ILE A 487 -36.65 14.48 9.01
C ILE A 487 -36.35 13.37 10.00
N LEU A 488 -36.93 13.48 11.20
CA LEU A 488 -36.90 12.43 12.20
C LEU A 488 -37.85 11.29 11.82
N LEU A 489 -37.36 10.06 11.82
CA LEU A 489 -38.15 8.87 11.53
C LEU A 489 -38.88 8.36 12.78
N ASP A 490 -40.10 7.85 12.58
CA ASP A 490 -40.78 7.04 13.59
C ASP A 490 -40.34 5.58 13.44
N LEU A 491 -39.50 5.10 14.36
CA LEU A 491 -38.99 3.72 14.35
C LEU A 491 -40.09 2.66 14.40
N LYS A 492 -41.26 2.97 14.98
CA LYS A 492 -42.39 2.03 15.02
C LYS A 492 -42.99 1.79 13.64
N GLU A 493 -42.80 2.72 12.72
CA GLU A 493 -43.26 2.63 11.34
C GLU A 493 -42.09 2.35 10.37
N LEU A 494 -40.90 1.94 10.85
CA LEU A 494 -39.70 1.78 10.00
C LEU A 494 -39.96 0.85 8.79
N SER A 495 -40.76 -0.20 8.98
CA SER A 495 -41.17 -1.13 7.92
C SER A 495 -41.99 -0.49 6.78
N ASN A 496 -42.47 0.73 6.97
CA ASN A 496 -43.25 1.51 6.01
C ASN A 496 -42.42 2.62 5.34
N TYR A 497 -41.12 2.75 5.66
CA TYR A 497 -40.23 3.68 4.97
C TYR A 497 -39.46 3.00 3.85
N TYR A 498 -39.31 3.73 2.75
CA TYR A 498 -38.65 3.25 1.55
C TYR A 498 -37.75 4.35 0.97
N ILE A 499 -36.67 3.93 0.32
CA ILE A 499 -35.90 4.82 -0.55
C ILE A 499 -36.06 4.39 -2.01
N THR A 500 -36.29 5.35 -2.91
CA THR A 500 -36.20 5.11 -4.36
C THR A 500 -34.99 5.86 -4.92
N TYR A 501 -34.46 5.40 -6.05
CA TYR A 501 -33.32 6.02 -6.71
C TYR A 501 -33.61 6.25 -8.19
N LYS A 502 -33.53 7.52 -8.61
CA LYS A 502 -33.78 7.94 -9.99
C LYS A 502 -32.93 9.16 -10.34
N ASP A 503 -32.31 9.12 -11.51
CA ASP A 503 -31.49 10.22 -12.05
C ASP A 503 -30.44 10.73 -11.05
N LYS A 504 -29.76 9.80 -10.37
CA LYS A 504 -28.77 10.05 -9.30
C LYS A 504 -29.28 10.70 -8.02
N ASN A 505 -30.60 10.84 -7.88
CA ASN A 505 -31.24 11.36 -6.67
C ASN A 505 -31.91 10.23 -5.89
N VAL A 506 -31.85 10.33 -4.57
CA VAL A 506 -32.54 9.43 -3.64
C VAL A 506 -33.74 10.14 -3.01
N TYR A 507 -34.88 9.46 -2.99
CA TYR A 507 -36.14 9.98 -2.47
C TYR A 507 -36.59 9.11 -1.30
N LEU A 508 -37.00 9.73 -0.20
CA LEU A 508 -37.59 9.07 0.96
C LEU A 508 -39.11 9.03 0.82
N PHE A 509 -39.69 7.85 1.02
CA PHE A 509 -41.13 7.63 1.08
C PHE A 509 -41.53 7.05 2.42
N HIS A 510 -42.74 7.42 2.86
CA HIS A 510 -43.48 6.70 3.88
C HIS A 510 -44.80 6.22 3.27
N LYS A 511 -44.99 4.90 3.23
CA LYS A 511 -46.04 4.24 2.44
C LYS A 511 -45.91 4.67 0.98
N ASP A 512 -46.89 5.37 0.42
CA ASP A 512 -46.86 5.84 -0.97
C ASP A 512 -46.67 7.36 -1.09
N THR A 513 -46.35 8.04 0.03
CA THR A 513 -46.15 9.49 0.11
C THR A 513 -44.66 9.83 0.17
N GLN A 514 -44.20 10.69 -0.75
CA GLN A 514 -42.84 11.22 -0.73
C GLN A 514 -42.68 12.21 0.42
N LEU A 515 -41.65 12.02 1.25
CA LEU A 515 -41.34 12.89 2.38
C LEU A 515 -40.16 13.82 2.11
N MET A 516 -39.15 13.33 1.38
CA MET A 516 -37.93 14.08 1.08
C MET A 516 -37.37 13.65 -0.28
N GLU A 517 -36.75 14.58 -0.99
CA GLU A 517 -35.91 14.33 -2.17
C GLU A 517 -34.46 14.68 -1.86
N ASN A 518 -33.50 14.18 -2.64
CA ASN A 518 -32.07 14.47 -2.46
C ASN A 518 -31.55 14.09 -1.07
N VAL A 519 -31.90 12.89 -0.61
CA VAL A 519 -31.36 12.34 0.64
C VAL A 519 -29.85 12.22 0.53
N LEU A 520 -29.12 12.88 1.44
CA LEU A 520 -27.67 12.77 1.56
C LEU A 520 -27.29 11.56 2.40
N ARG A 521 -27.90 11.43 3.59
CA ARG A 521 -27.61 10.34 4.53
C ARG A 521 -28.75 10.07 5.50
N ILE A 522 -28.70 8.91 6.14
CA ILE A 522 -29.46 8.58 7.35
C ILE A 522 -28.46 8.44 8.50
N GLU A 523 -28.77 9.01 9.66
CA GLU A 523 -27.88 8.97 10.82
C GLU A 523 -28.63 8.67 12.12
N LYS A 524 -27.92 8.04 13.07
CA LYS A 524 -28.37 7.92 14.46
C LYS A 524 -28.26 9.27 15.15
N ARG A 525 -29.21 9.55 16.04
CA ARG A 525 -29.28 10.78 16.83
C ARG A 525 -29.42 10.50 18.31
#